data_AF-A0A1V5GQ05-F1
#
_entry.id   AF-A0A1V5GQ05-F1
#
_cell.length_a   1.000
_cell.length_b   1.000
_cell.length_c   1.000
_cell.angle_alpha   90.00
_cell.angle_beta   90.00
_cell.angle_gamma   90.00
#
_symmetry.space_group_name_H-M   'P 1'
#
loop_
_entity.id
_entity.type
_entity.pdbx_description
1 polymer ?
#
loop_
_entity_poly.entity_id
_entity_poly.type
_entity_poly.pdbx_seq_one_letter_code
_entity_poly.pdbx_strand_id
1 'polypeptide(L)' 'MLAIFHVRGTAPIIILDDIVSELDQQKKDNLMTLIAKLGTQAFFSATDVQSFGRQLPCGSLFMVREGNVAKL' A
#
# COMPACT_ATOMS: atom_id res chain seq x y z
N MET A 1 -16.44 -0.41 -12.28
CA MET A 1 -15.07 0.16 -12.42
C MET A 1 -14.86 1.07 -11.23
N LEU A 2 -13.90 0.78 -10.35
CA LEU A 2 -13.53 1.70 -9.27
C LEU A 2 -12.69 2.82 -9.87
N ALA A 3 -13.12 4.06 -9.70
CA ALA A 3 -12.45 5.23 -10.24
C ALA A 3 -12.15 6.22 -9.12
N ILE A 4 -10.92 6.72 -9.08
CA ILE A 4 -10.53 7.81 -8.19
C ILE A 4 -10.77 9.14 -8.88
N PHE A 5 -11.47 10.04 -8.17
CA PHE A 5 -11.70 11.39 -8.64
C PHE A 5 -10.39 12.18 -8.63
N HIS A 6 -10.07 12.75 -9.79
CA HIS A 6 -8.93 13.66 -9.91
C HIS A 6 -9.33 15.04 -9.39
N VAL A 7 -8.49 15.61 -8.53
CA VAL A 7 -8.63 16.99 -8.08
C VAL A 7 -7.61 17.81 -8.84
N ARG A 8 -8.08 18.81 -9.61
CA ARG A 8 -7.22 19.67 -10.44
C ARG A 8 -6.31 18.91 -11.41
N GLY A 9 -6.80 17.80 -11.97
CA GLY A 9 -6.05 16.97 -12.92
C GLY A 9 -5.02 16.03 -12.28
N THR A 10 -4.95 15.96 -10.95
CA THR A 10 -4.06 15.04 -10.22
C THR A 10 -4.84 14.01 -9.43
N ALA A 11 -4.39 12.76 -9.46
CA ALA A 11 -4.93 11.72 -8.59
C ALA A 11 -4.45 11.94 -7.14
N PRO A 12 -5.34 11.82 -6.13
CA PRO A 12 -4.97 11.94 -4.72
C PRO A 12 -4.05 10.81 -4.26
N ILE A 13 -3.07 11.13 -3.42
CA ILE A 13 -2.25 10.14 -2.73
C ILE A 13 -3.08 9.47 -1.64
N ILE A 14 -3.01 8.14 -1.57
CA ILE A 14 -3.63 7.37 -0.49
C ILE A 14 -2.59 7.13 0.60
N ILE A 15 -2.95 7.42 1.85
CA ILE A 15 -2.16 7.07 3.03
C ILE A 15 -3.03 6.18 3.91
N LEU A 16 -2.59 4.97 4.20
CA LEU A 16 -3.29 4.04 5.09
C LEU A 16 -2.39 3.71 6.29
N ASP A 17 -2.95 3.73 7.48
CA ASP A 17 -2.19 3.41 8.69
C ASP A 17 -2.51 1.99 9.17
N ASP A 18 -1.48 1.23 9.48
CA ASP A 18 -1.44 -0.12 10.04
C ASP A 18 -2.47 -1.11 9.46
N ILE A 19 -2.60 -1.15 8.13
CA ILE A 19 -3.59 -2.00 7.45
C ILE A 19 -3.32 -3.50 7.61
N VAL A 20 -2.13 -3.88 8.04
CA VAL A 20 -1.68 -5.27 8.09
C VAL A 20 -2.18 -6.00 9.31
N SER A 21 -2.29 -5.29 10.44
CA SER A 21 -2.76 -5.84 11.71
C SER A 21 -4.27 -6.11 11.69
N GLU A 22 -5.02 -5.37 10.88
CA GLU A 22 -6.49 -5.39 10.83
C GLU A 22 -7.09 -6.36 9.81
N LEU A 23 -6.29 -6.89 8.88
CA LEU A 23 -6.78 -7.65 7.73
C LEU A 23 -6.29 -9.10 7.75
N ASP A 24 -7.16 -10.01 7.32
CA ASP A 24 -6.76 -11.38 6.96
C ASP A 24 -6.04 -11.41 5.59
N GLN A 25 -5.38 -12.53 5.28
CA GLN A 25 -4.57 -12.66 4.05
C GLN A 25 -5.39 -12.38 2.78
N GLN A 26 -6.62 -12.90 2.71
CA GLN A 26 -7.48 -12.71 1.54
C GLN A 26 -7.84 -11.23 1.33
N LYS A 27 -8.12 -10.50 2.42
CA LYS A 27 -8.38 -9.06 2.37
C LYS A 27 -7.14 -8.26 2.00
N LYS A 28 -5.95 -8.64 2.48
CA LYS A 28 -4.67 -8.02 2.08
C LYS A 28 -4.47 -8.13 0.57
N ASP A 29 -4.62 -9.33 0.02
CA ASP A 29 -4.43 -9.58 -1.41
C ASP A 29 -5.44 -8.80 -2.27
N ASN A 30 -6.69 -8.73 -1.82
CA ASN A 30 -7.74 -7.93 -2.46
C ASN A 30 -7.43 -6.43 -2.41
N LEU A 31 -6.96 -5.92 -1.26
CA LEU A 31 -6.58 -4.52 -1.08
C LEU A 31 -5.41 -4.14 -2.00
N MET A 32 -4.37 -4.99 -2.07
CA MET A 32 -3.23 -4.76 -2.96
C MET A 32 -3.64 -4.75 -4.43
N THR A 33 -4.50 -5.70 -4.83
CA THR A 33 -5.08 -5.74 -6.17
C THR A 33 -5.90 -4.49 -6.49
N LEU A 34 -6.64 -3.98 -5.49
CA LEU A 34 -7.41 -2.76 -5.64
C LEU A 34 -6.50 -1.55 -5.83
N ILE A 35 -5.53 -1.34 -4.93
CA ILE A 35 -4.56 -0.24 -4.99
C ILE A 35 -3.85 -0.19 -6.33
N ALA A 36 -3.38 -1.34 -6.83
CA ALA A 36 -2.72 -1.44 -8.13
C ALA A 36 -3.60 -0.99 -9.32
N LYS A 37 -4.94 -1.10 -9.21
CA LYS A 37 -5.90 -0.72 -10.25
C LYS A 37 -6.40 0.72 -10.13
N LEU A 38 -6.17 1.41 -9.02
CA LEU A 38 -6.73 2.74 -8.77
C LEU A 38 -6.04 3.85 -9.58
N GLY A 39 -4.88 3.57 -10.18
CA GLY A 39 -4.14 4.56 -10.96
C GLY A 39 -3.62 5.72 -10.13
N THR A 40 -3.36 5.48 -8.84
CA THR A 40 -2.81 6.48 -7.92
C THR A 40 -1.66 5.91 -7.08
N GLN A 41 -0.89 6.81 -6.47
CA GLN A 41 0.15 6.46 -5.51
C GLN A 41 -0.47 6.17 -4.13
N ALA A 42 0.01 5.11 -3.48
CA ALA A 42 -0.38 4.73 -2.14
C ALA A 42 0.84 4.50 -1.24
N PHE A 43 0.74 4.93 0.00
CA PHE A 43 1.66 4.62 1.09
C PHE A 43 0.87 3.96 2.21
N PHE A 44 1.45 2.93 2.82
CA PHE A 44 0.86 2.32 4.00
C PHE A 44 1.92 1.80 4.95
N SER A 45 1.64 1.88 6.25
CA SER A 45 2.45 1.26 7.30
C SER A 45 2.02 -0.19 7.53
N ALA A 46 2.97 -1.00 7.99
CA ALA A 46 2.79 -2.42 8.18
C ALA A 46 3.68 -2.90 9.32
N THR A 47 3.11 -3.75 10.19
CA THR A 47 3.82 -4.38 11.31
C THR A 47 4.56 -5.67 10.90
N ASP A 48 4.06 -6.40 9.90
CA ASP A 48 4.71 -7.59 9.35
C ASP A 48 4.76 -7.55 7.81
N VAL A 49 5.96 -7.27 7.28
CA VAL A 49 6.23 -7.22 5.83
C VAL A 49 6.13 -8.60 5.18
N GLN A 50 6.38 -9.69 5.92
CA GLN A 50 6.30 -11.06 5.38
C GLN A 50 4.86 -11.49 5.09
N SER A 51 3.89 -10.83 5.71
CA SER A 51 2.45 -11.09 5.48
C SER A 51 1.95 -10.60 4.12
N PHE A 52 2.69 -9.71 3.46
CA PHE A 52 2.49 -9.47 2.04
C PHE A 52 3.28 -10.56 1.29
N GLY A 53 2.59 -11.62 0.88
CA GLY A 53 3.18 -12.71 0.12
C GLY A 53 4.08 -12.15 -0.98
N ARG A 54 5.27 -12.76 -1.14
CA ARG A 54 6.49 -12.42 -1.92
C ARG A 54 6.45 -11.51 -3.16
N GLN A 55 5.31 -11.07 -3.66
CA GLN A 55 5.20 -10.24 -4.84
C GLN A 55 4.20 -9.11 -4.59
N LEU A 56 4.72 -7.96 -4.16
CA LEU A 56 4.10 -6.70 -4.54
C LEU A 56 4.42 -6.51 -6.03
N PRO A 57 3.45 -6.68 -6.95
CA PRO A 57 3.73 -6.59 -8.40
C PRO A 57 4.17 -5.19 -8.82
N CYS A 58 3.87 -4.17 -8.01
CA CYS A 58 4.21 -2.78 -8.23
C CYS A 58 4.37 -2.12 -6.86
N GLY A 59 5.60 -1.80 -6.46
CA GLY A 59 5.87 -1.14 -5.19
C GLY A 59 7.33 -1.17 -4.78
N SER A 60 7.65 -0.47 -3.70
CA SER A 60 8.92 -0.56 -2.99
C SER A 60 8.64 -0.65 -1.50
N LEU A 61 9.38 -1.52 -0.83
CA LEU A 61 9.29 -1.68 0.61
C LEU A 61 10.38 -0.83 1.26
N PHE A 62 10.01 -0.16 2.35
CA PHE A 62 10.93 0.63 3.13
C PHE A 62 10.81 0.21 4.59
N MET A 63 11.96 -0.03 5.21
CA MET A 63 12.06 -0.23 6.64
C MET A 63 12.36 1.12 7.29
N VAL A 64 11.50 1.51 8.23
CA VAL A 64 11.71 2.70 9.06
C VAL A 64 12.10 2.24 10.45
N ARG A 65 13.28 2.67 10.92
CA ARG A 65 13.79 2.32 12.25
C ARG A 65 14.53 3.49 12.86
N GLU A 66 14.17 3.86 14.08
CA GLU A 66 14.84 4.93 14.86
C GLU A 66 14.96 6.24 14.04
N GLY A 67 13.91 6.58 13.29
CA GLY A 67 13.86 7.77 12.42
C GLY A 67 14.60 7.66 11.08
N ASN A 68 15.25 6.52 10.80
CA ASN A 68 15.96 6.26 9.54
C ASN A 68 15.11 5.43 8.58
N VAL A 69 15.23 5.72 7.28
CA VAL A 69 14.53 5.00 6.20
C VAL A 69 15.55 4.23 5.36
N ALA A 70 15.34 2.93 5.19
CA ALA A 70 16.14 2.07 4.32
C ALA A 70 15.23 1.31 3.36
N LYS A 71 15.64 1.17 2.09
CA LYS A 71 14.91 0.34 1.13
C LYS A 71 15.19 -1.14 1.40
N LEU A 72 14.14 -1.97 1.38
CA LEU A 72 14.22 -3.44 1.47
C LEU A 72 14.34 -4.09 0.10
#